data_AF-A0A9D1C0L7-F1
#
_entry.id   AF-A0A9D1C0L7-F1
#
_cell.length_a   1.000
_cell.length_b   1.000
_cell.length_c   1.000
_cell.angle_alpha   90.00
_cell.angle_beta   90.00
_cell.angle_gamma   90.00
#
_symmetry.space_group_name_H-M   'P 1'
#
loop_
_entity.id
_entity.type
_entity.pdbx_description
1 polymer ?
#
loop_
_entity_poly.entity_id
_entity_poly.type
_entity_poly.pdbx_seq_one_letter_code
_entity_poly.pdbx_strand_id
1 'polypeptide(L)' 'MKKTNPVDCFNCRHFYVTWDANSPRGCKAFAFKTHRLPSDVVFETSGEVCLKFSPKNTAPKNSKTKGWIA' A
#
# COMPACT_ATOMS: atom_id res chain seq x y z
N MET A 1 15.83 -8.87 13.00
CA MET A 1 14.73 -9.66 12.40
C MET A 1 14.19 -8.88 11.21
N LYS A 2 14.35 -9.39 9.98
CA LYS A 2 14.08 -8.62 8.74
C LYS A 2 12.57 -8.49 8.52
N LYS A 3 11.97 -7.36 8.92
CA LYS A 3 10.69 -6.91 8.35
C LYS A 3 11.02 -5.91 7.26
N THR A 4 11.35 -6.42 6.09
CA THR A 4 11.48 -5.58 4.90
C THR A 4 10.50 -6.12 3.88
N ASN A 5 9.22 -5.84 4.14
CA ASN A 5 8.23 -5.83 3.07
C ASN A 5 8.39 -4.47 2.37
N PRO A 6 9.03 -4.42 1.19
CA PRO A 6 9.32 -3.14 0.54
C PRO A 6 8.07 -2.50 -0.08
N VAL A 7 6.93 -3.19 -0.04
CA VAL A 7 5.71 -2.79 -0.72
C VAL A 7 4.81 -1.96 0.18
N ASP A 8 4.64 -0.70 -0.19
CA ASP A 8 3.71 0.20 0.48
C ASP A 8 2.27 0.03 -0.05
N CYS A 9 1.42 -0.65 0.72
CA CYS A 9 0.01 -0.82 0.39
C CYS A 9 -0.74 0.50 0.21
N PHE A 10 -0.36 1.60 0.89
CA PHE A 10 -1.07 2.88 0.75
C PHE A 10 -0.92 3.45 -0.66
N ASN A 11 0.20 3.14 -1.31
CA ASN A 11 0.47 3.49 -2.70
C ASN A 11 -0.08 2.47 -3.70
N CYS A 12 -0.76 1.39 -3.26
CA CYS A 12 -1.32 0.38 -4.14
C CYS A 12 -2.75 0.73 -4.61
N ARG A 13 -3.06 0.57 -5.90
CA ARG A 13 -4.40 0.75 -6.48
C ARG A 13 -5.43 -0.22 -5.91
N HIS A 14 -5.00 -1.41 -5.49
CA HIS A 14 -5.88 -2.44 -4.95
C HIS A 14 -6.20 -2.25 -3.47
N PHE A 15 -5.47 -1.38 -2.77
CA PHE A 15 -5.72 -1.08 -1.37
C PHE A 15 -6.97 -0.23 -1.21
N TYR A 16 -7.83 -0.61 -0.27
CA TYR A 16 -9.01 0.15 0.10
C TYR A 16 -9.21 0.13 1.62
N VAL A 17 -9.77 1.21 2.13
CA VAL A 17 -10.20 1.31 3.53
C VAL A 17 -11.64 0.80 3.61
N THR A 18 -11.93 0.03 4.66
CA THR A 18 -13.27 -0.50 4.93
C THR A 18 -13.86 0.21 6.14
N TRP A 19 -15.19 0.15 6.25
CA TRP A 19 -15.94 0.67 7.40
C TRP A 19 -16.04 -0.34 8.56
N ASP A 20 -15.50 -1.55 8.41
CA ASP A 20 -15.51 -2.56 9.47
C ASP A 20 -14.40 -2.26 10.49
N ALA A 21 -14.80 -2.02 11.75
CA ALA A 21 -13.89 -1.74 12.85
C ALA A 21 -12.86 -2.85 13.08
N ASN A 22 -13.24 -4.11 12.84
CA ASN A 22 -12.32 -5.25 13.00
C ASN A 22 -11.35 -5.38 11.83
N SER A 23 -11.71 -4.89 10.64
CA SER A 23 -10.93 -5.07 9.43
C SER A 23 -10.88 -3.79 8.56
N PRO A 24 -10.32 -2.69 9.09
CA PRO A 24 -10.35 -1.38 8.42
C PRO A 24 -9.56 -1.34 7.10
N ARG A 25 -8.73 -2.35 6.81
CA ARG A 25 -7.86 -2.40 5.64
C ARG A 25 -8.22 -3.59 4.75
N GLY A 26 -8.34 -3.37 3.45
CA GLY A 26 -8.64 -4.43 2.49
C GLY A 26 -7.74 -4.39 1.25
N CYS A 27 -7.60 -5.55 0.60
CA CYS A 27 -6.94 -5.68 -0.69
C CYS A 27 -7.90 -6.27 -1.73
N LYS A 28 -8.17 -5.53 -2.81
CA LYS A 28 -9.08 -5.96 -3.88
C LYS A 28 -8.49 -7.10 -4.72
N ALA A 29 -7.17 -7.14 -4.89
CA ALA A 29 -6.50 -8.15 -5.71
C ALA A 29 -6.62 -9.56 -5.12
N PHE A 30 -6.63 -9.66 -3.79
CA PHE A 30 -6.77 -10.93 -3.06
C PHE A 30 -8.13 -11.08 -2.38
N ALA A 31 -9.04 -10.12 -2.58
CA ALA A 31 -10.41 -10.12 -2.06
C ALA A 31 -10.56 -10.36 -0.54
N PHE A 32 -9.61 -9.91 0.29
CA PHE A 32 -9.69 -10.02 1.74
C PHE A 32 -9.64 -8.67 2.47
N LYS A 33 -10.06 -8.70 3.73
CA LYS A 33 -10.00 -7.60 4.70
C LYS A 33 -9.18 -8.04 5.90
N THR A 34 -8.46 -7.12 6.52
CA THR A 34 -7.58 -7.41 7.64
C THR A 34 -7.46 -6.19 8.56
N HIS A 35 -7.11 -6.45 9.81
CA HIS A 35 -6.66 -5.42 10.70
C HIS A 35 -5.22 -4.98 10.39
N ARG A 36 -4.33 -5.83 9.86
CA ARG A 36 -2.92 -5.47 9.59
C ARG A 36 -2.74 -4.85 8.19
N LEU A 37 -1.51 -4.53 7.79
CA LEU A 37 -1.26 -4.15 6.40
C LEU A 37 -1.51 -5.38 5.50
N PRO A 38 -2.24 -5.25 4.38
CA PRO A 38 -2.49 -6.39 3.51
C PRO A 38 -1.21 -7.01 2.95
N SER A 39 -0.16 -6.23 2.69
CA SER A 39 1.13 -6.74 2.22
C SER A 39 1.81 -7.63 3.27
N ASP A 40 1.66 -7.31 4.56
CA ASP A 40 2.24 -8.10 5.65
C ASP A 40 1.51 -9.44 5.78
N VAL A 41 0.18 -9.44 5.68
CA VAL A 41 -0.61 -10.67 5.71
C VAL A 41 -0.29 -11.57 4.52
N VAL A 42 -0.11 -10.99 3.32
CA VAL A 42 0.30 -11.72 2.13
C VAL A 42 1.68 -12.35 2.33
N PHE A 43 2.62 -11.63 2.93
CA PHE A 43 3.95 -12.13 3.25
C PHE A 43 3.92 -13.23 4.32
N GLU A 44 3.14 -13.05 5.39
CA GLU A 44 2.96 -14.07 6.44
C GLU A 44 2.32 -15.35 5.90
N THR A 45 1.38 -15.23 4.95
CA THR A 45 0.64 -16.37 4.40
C THR A 45 1.41 -17.08 3.29
N SER A 46 2.04 -16.32 2.39
CA SER A 46 2.67 -16.86 1.17
C SER A 46 4.17 -17.06 1.32
N GLY A 47 4.81 -16.42 2.30
CA GLY A 47 6.27 -16.36 2.43
C GLY A 47 6.95 -15.42 1.42
N GLU A 48 6.18 -14.82 0.50
CA GLU A 48 6.69 -13.97 -0.58
C GLU A 48 6.14 -12.54 -0.50
N VAL A 49 6.86 -11.60 -1.12
CA VAL A 49 6.43 -10.21 -1.25
C VAL A 49 5.19 -10.10 -2.16
N CYS A 50 4.38 -9.06 -1.97
CA CYS A 50 3.14 -8.87 -2.72
C CYS A 50 3.41 -8.67 -4.23
N LEU A 51 3.24 -9.74 -5.03
CA LEU A 51 3.41 -9.74 -6.48
C LEU A 51 2.30 -8.96 -7.23
N LYS A 52 1.16 -8.73 -6.58
CA LYS A 52 0.01 -7.99 -7.14
C LYS A 52 0.04 -6.50 -6.79
N PHE A 53 1.19 -5.97 -6.39
CA PHE A 53 1.33 -4.54 -6.15
C PHE A 53 1.18 -3.74 -7.45
N SER A 54 0.29 -2.74 -7.45
CA SER A 54 0.11 -1.83 -8.58
C SER A 54 0.13 -0.38 -8.05
N PRO A 55 1.12 0.45 -8.40
CA PRO A 55 1.23 1.80 -7.86
C PRO A 55 0.08 2.69 -8.34
N LYS A 56 -0.50 3.50 -7.45
CA LYS A 56 -1.47 4.55 -7.81
C LYS A 56 -0.81 5.53 -8.78
N ASN A 57 -1.56 6.02 -9.76
CA ASN A 57 -1.10 7.06 -10.67
C ASN A 57 -1.04 8.41 -9.94
N THR A 58 -0.17 8.54 -8.94
CA THR A 58 0.25 9.83 -8.43
C THR A 58 1.56 10.14 -9.14
N ALA A 59 1.49 10.89 -10.24
CA ALA A 59 2.69 11.39 -10.90
C ALA A 59 3.59 12.03 -9.83
N PRO A 60 4.92 11.79 -9.85
CA PRO A 60 5.82 12.40 -8.90
C PRO A 60 5.65 13.92 -9.02
N LYS A 61 5.14 14.56 -7.97
CA LYS A 61 5.08 16.02 -7.89
C LYS A 61 6.52 16.50 -7.76
N ASN A 62 7.19 16.69 -8.89
CA ASN A 62 8.47 17.37 -8.98
C ASN A 62 8.21 18.83 -8.64
N SER A 63 8.10 19.11 -7.34
CA SER A 63 8.04 20.43 -6.75
C SER A 63 9.40 21.10 -6.91
N LYS A 64 9.77 21.43 -8.16
CA LYS A 64 10.74 22.51 -8.40
C LYS A 64 9.99 23.82 -8.17
N THR A 65 9.81 24.19 -6.91
CA THR A 65 9.46 25.57 -6.57
C THR A 65 10.73 26.39 -6.84
N LYS A 66 10.86 26.88 -8.08
CA LYS A 66 11.86 27.91 -8.39
C LYS A 66 11.48 29.12 -7.53
N GLY A 67 12.42 29.54 -6.69
CA GLY A 67 12.26 30.64 -5.74
C GLY A 67 11.60 31.85 -6.38
N TRP A 68 10.68 32.44 -5.63
CA TRP A 68 10.18 33.78 -5.89
C TRP A 68 11.33 34.74 -5.60
N ILE A 69 11.81 35.41 -6.64
CA ILE A 69 12.74 36.55 -6.56
C ILE A 69 11.92 37.75 -7.02
N ALA A 70 11.51 38.58 -6.06
CA ALA A 70 11.26 40.02 -6.13
C ALA A 70 10.76 40.49 -4.76
#